data_AF-A0A1M6S5L9-F1
#
_entry.id   AF-A0A1M6S5L9-F1
#
_cell.length_a   1.000
_cell.length_b   1.000
_cell.length_c   1.000
_cell.angle_alpha   90.00
_cell.angle_beta   90.00
_cell.angle_gamma   90.00
#
_symmetry.space_group_name_H-M   'P 1'
#
loop_
_entity.id
_entity.type
_entity.pdbx_description
1 polymer ?
#
loop_
_entity_poly.entity_id
_entity_poly.type
_entity_poly.pdbx_seq_one_letter_code
_entity_poly.pdbx_strand_id
1 'polypeptide(L)'
;MKRKVIQIDHDKCIGCGLCTSACMQGALQLVDGKATLVSESYCDGLGMCLPQCPMDAIQLVEKETESFDTTRANIKLKAPAETTSACGCPSSHTRVIERVEEAPVAHGSQPSRLRQWPIQLHLVNPAAPYFKDANLLLCADCVMAAYGDFQEKLVKNRAIAIACPKLDNTQGYVEKLAQIISHNDLKTIVVGRMEVPCCGGISVLLKKALEMAGKEVPVREVVISVEGSVK
;
A
#
# COMPACT_ATOMS: atom_id res chain seq x y z
N MET A 1 -26.17 15.55 -30.91
CA MET A 1 -25.83 16.86 -30.28
C MET A 1 -24.32 16.96 -30.15
N LYS A 2 -23.73 18.16 -30.08
CA LYS A 2 -22.29 18.30 -29.81
C LYS A 2 -22.03 18.15 -28.32
N ARG A 3 -21.11 17.26 -27.94
CA ARG A 3 -20.64 17.10 -26.56
C ARG A 3 -19.21 16.60 -26.52
N LYS A 4 -18.60 16.70 -25.35
CA LYS A 4 -17.25 16.22 -25.08
C LYS A 4 -17.26 14.73 -24.77
N VAL A 5 -16.42 13.97 -25.47
CA VAL A 5 -16.22 12.53 -25.27
C VAL A 5 -14.76 12.16 -25.34
N ILE A 6 -14.43 11.00 -24.81
CA ILE A 6 -13.06 10.49 -24.82
C ILE A 6 -12.68 9.97 -26.20
N GLN A 7 -11.49 10.33 -26.67
CA GLN A 7 -10.82 9.73 -27.81
C GLN A 7 -9.49 9.14 -27.37
N ILE A 8 -9.15 7.96 -27.89
CA ILE A 8 -7.92 7.25 -27.53
C ILE A 8 -7.00 7.19 -28.74
N ASP A 9 -5.75 7.56 -28.52
CA ASP A 9 -4.64 7.35 -29.44
C ASP A 9 -4.14 5.91 -29.27
N HIS A 10 -4.46 5.05 -30.24
CA HIS A 10 -4.10 3.63 -30.18
C HIS A 10 -2.60 3.38 -30.35
N ASP A 11 -1.85 4.31 -30.94
CA ASP A 11 -0.40 4.18 -31.12
C ASP A 11 0.33 4.41 -29.80
N LYS A 12 -0.16 5.35 -28.99
CA LYS A 12 0.37 5.61 -27.64
C LYS A 12 -0.16 4.66 -26.57
N CYS A 13 -1.35 4.10 -26.76
CA CYS A 13 -1.98 3.24 -25.76
C CYS A 13 -1.18 1.94 -25.57
N ILE A 14 -0.65 1.68 -24.37
CA ILE A 14 0.07 0.43 -24.08
C ILE A 14 -0.81 -0.68 -23.48
N GLY A 15 -2.13 -0.49 -23.42
CA GLY A 15 -3.04 -1.52 -22.94
C GLY A 15 -3.07 -1.77 -21.43
N CYS A 16 -2.49 -0.86 -20.62
CA CYS A 16 -2.37 -1.07 -19.16
C CYS A 16 -3.70 -1.13 -18.39
N GLY A 17 -4.81 -0.70 -18.98
CA GLY A 17 -6.16 -0.81 -18.40
C GLY A 17 -6.51 0.18 -17.29
N LEU A 18 -5.59 1.04 -16.83
CA LEU A 18 -5.83 2.00 -15.73
C LEU A 18 -7.04 2.91 -15.96
N CYS A 19 -7.20 3.41 -17.18
CA CYS A 19 -8.34 4.24 -17.59
C CYS A 19 -9.68 3.49 -17.55
N THR A 20 -9.68 2.19 -17.82
CA THR A 20 -10.89 1.36 -17.75
C THR A 20 -11.35 1.24 -16.29
N SER A 21 -10.42 1.04 -15.35
CA SER A 21 -10.71 0.98 -13.91
C SER A 21 -11.26 2.29 -13.36
N ALA A 22 -10.74 3.42 -13.84
CA ALA A 22 -11.20 4.75 -13.44
C ALA A 22 -12.57 5.15 -14.06
N CYS A 23 -13.02 4.49 -15.12
CA CYS A 23 -14.28 4.82 -15.78
C CYS A 23 -15.47 4.26 -15.00
N MET A 24 -16.10 5.10 -14.18
CA MET A 24 -17.26 4.74 -13.35
C MET A 24 -18.49 4.34 -14.18
N GLN A 25 -18.60 4.88 -15.39
CA GLN A 25 -19.66 4.56 -16.35
C GLN A 25 -19.42 3.22 -17.08
N GLY A 26 -18.21 2.67 -17.01
CA GLY A 26 -17.85 1.47 -17.79
C GLY A 26 -17.77 1.69 -19.30
N ALA A 27 -17.67 2.94 -19.76
CA ALA A 27 -17.59 3.32 -21.17
C ALA A 27 -16.28 2.91 -21.84
N LEU A 28 -15.20 2.78 -21.05
CA LEU A 28 -13.89 2.33 -21.52
C LEU A 28 -13.64 0.87 -21.15
N GLN A 29 -13.27 0.05 -22.14
CA GLN A 29 -12.91 -1.35 -21.96
C GLN A 29 -11.63 -1.68 -22.73
N LEU A 30 -10.97 -2.78 -22.36
CA LEU A 30 -9.85 -3.31 -23.15
C LEU A 30 -10.41 -4.20 -24.26
N VAL A 31 -10.13 -3.84 -25.50
CA VAL A 31 -10.44 -4.62 -26.71
C VAL A 31 -9.13 -4.79 -27.45
N ASP A 32 -8.76 -6.03 -27.78
CA ASP A 32 -7.50 -6.38 -28.46
C ASP A 32 -6.25 -5.78 -27.79
N GLY A 33 -6.25 -5.76 -26.45
CA GLY A 33 -5.14 -5.24 -25.64
C GLY A 33 -5.00 -3.71 -25.68
N LYS A 34 -5.97 -2.96 -26.22
CA LYS A 34 -5.97 -1.49 -26.22
C LYS A 34 -7.24 -0.97 -25.55
N ALA A 35 -7.12 0.17 -24.87
CA ALA A 35 -8.29 0.83 -24.32
C ALA A 35 -9.16 1.37 -25.46
N THR A 36 -10.45 1.06 -25.42
CA THR A 36 -11.42 1.41 -26.45
C THR A 36 -12.68 1.96 -25.80
N LEU A 37 -13.22 3.04 -26.37
CA LEU A 37 -14.53 3.56 -26.01
C LEU A 37 -15.61 2.69 -26.67
N VAL A 38 -16.26 1.84 -25.88
CA VAL A 38 -17.21 0.85 -26.42
C VAL A 38 -18.54 1.45 -26.85
N SER A 39 -18.91 2.59 -26.27
CA SER A 39 -20.03 3.40 -26.73
C SER A 39 -19.82 4.83 -26.30
N GLU A 40 -20.08 5.75 -27.22
CA GLU A 40 -20.03 7.17 -26.92
C GLU A 40 -21.15 7.57 -25.97
N SER A 41 -22.35 7.01 -26.11
CA SER A 41 -23.50 7.32 -25.22
C SER A 41 -23.26 6.91 -23.77
N TYR A 42 -22.25 6.08 -23.49
CA TYR A 42 -21.86 5.72 -22.12
C TYR A 42 -20.81 6.68 -21.52
N CYS A 43 -20.18 7.51 -22.35
CA CYS A 43 -19.21 8.49 -21.88
C CYS A 43 -19.93 9.74 -21.36
N ASP A 44 -19.75 10.09 -20.09
CA ASP A 44 -20.28 11.33 -19.51
C ASP A 44 -19.43 12.57 -19.87
N GLY A 45 -18.26 12.38 -20.47
CA GLY A 45 -17.35 13.46 -20.85
C GLY A 45 -16.62 14.12 -19.68
N LEU A 46 -16.65 13.54 -18.47
CA LEU A 46 -16.07 14.14 -17.26
C LEU A 46 -14.53 14.12 -17.27
N GLY A 47 -13.93 13.13 -17.94
CA GLY A 47 -12.48 13.07 -18.14
C GLY A 47 -11.66 12.47 -17.00
N MET A 48 -12.29 11.75 -16.05
CA MET A 48 -11.58 11.07 -14.93
C MET A 48 -10.48 10.09 -15.38
N CYS A 49 -10.56 9.58 -16.61
CA CYS A 49 -9.56 8.69 -17.18
C CYS A 49 -8.28 9.39 -17.68
N LEU A 50 -8.33 10.69 -17.98
CA LEU A 50 -7.17 11.46 -18.49
C LEU A 50 -5.95 11.36 -17.57
N PRO A 51 -6.03 11.69 -16.26
CA PRO A 51 -4.86 11.64 -15.38
C PRO A 51 -4.34 10.22 -15.11
N GLN A 52 -5.07 9.19 -15.55
CA GLN A 52 -4.74 7.78 -15.31
C GLN A 52 -3.92 7.17 -16.45
N CYS A 53 -3.78 7.87 -17.58
CA CYS A 53 -3.01 7.37 -18.70
C CYS A 53 -1.53 7.75 -18.55
N PRO A 54 -0.61 6.81 -18.29
CA PRO A 54 0.81 7.12 -18.16
C PRO A 54 1.46 7.52 -19.50
N MET A 55 0.81 7.23 -20.62
CA MET A 55 1.30 7.51 -21.97
C MET A 55 0.64 8.73 -22.61
N ASP A 56 -0.22 9.42 -21.86
CA ASP A 56 -0.99 10.57 -22.36
C ASP A 56 -1.73 10.26 -23.68
N ALA A 57 -2.32 9.05 -23.75
CA ALA A 57 -2.98 8.52 -24.93
C ALA A 57 -4.48 8.88 -25.00
N ILE A 58 -4.99 9.67 -24.05
CA ILE A 58 -6.43 9.92 -23.87
C ILE A 58 -6.70 11.41 -24.01
N GLN A 59 -7.62 11.77 -24.90
CA GLN A 59 -8.00 13.14 -25.16
C GLN A 59 -9.50 13.33 -24.94
N LEU A 60 -9.89 14.54 -24.52
CA LEU A 60 -11.29 14.95 -24.45
C LEU A 60 -11.61 15.80 -25.69
N VAL A 61 -12.40 15.25 -26.60
CA VAL A 61 -12.73 15.88 -27.89
C VAL A 61 -14.20 16.24 -27.95
N GLU A 62 -14.53 17.36 -28.58
CA GLU A 62 -15.91 17.76 -28.82
C GLU A 62 -16.33 17.33 -30.22
N LYS A 63 -17.36 16.49 -30.30
CA LYS A 63 -17.90 16.01 -31.59
C LYS A 63 -19.41 15.78 -31.53
N GLU A 64 -20.01 15.61 -32.71
CA GLU A 64 -21.41 15.26 -32.82
C GLU A 64 -21.61 13.78 -32.50
N THR A 65 -22.44 13.51 -31.50
CA THR A 65 -22.70 12.15 -31.01
C THR A 65 -24.07 12.06 -30.33
N GLU A 66 -24.47 10.84 -29.99
CA GLU A 66 -25.66 10.51 -29.20
C GLU A 66 -25.66 11.23 -27.84
N SER A 67 -26.81 11.40 -27.22
CA SER A 67 -26.89 11.88 -25.84
C SER A 67 -26.28 10.87 -24.87
N PHE A 68 -25.73 11.36 -23.76
CA PHE A 68 -25.34 10.49 -22.65
C PHE A 68 -26.57 9.78 -22.07
N ASP A 69 -26.49 8.46 -21.91
CA ASP A 69 -27.55 7.64 -21.33
C ASP A 69 -27.47 7.68 -19.80
N THR A 70 -28.31 8.53 -19.19
CA THR A 70 -28.36 8.73 -17.74
C THR A 70 -28.85 7.48 -16.98
N THR A 71 -29.54 6.54 -17.64
CA THR A 71 -29.97 5.29 -16.99
C THR A 71 -28.79 4.37 -16.67
N ARG A 72 -27.68 4.55 -17.40
CA ARG A 72 -26.42 3.82 -17.27
C ARG A 72 -25.36 4.57 -16.47
N ALA A 73 -25.75 5.61 -15.74
CA ALA A 73 -24.85 6.28 -14.83
C ALA A 73 -24.36 5.34 -13.70
N ASN A 74 -23.06 5.38 -13.43
CA ASN A 74 -22.38 4.73 -12.31
C ASN A 74 -22.48 3.20 -12.30
N ILE A 75 -22.44 2.55 -13.48
CA ILE A 75 -22.51 1.08 -13.61
C ILE A 75 -21.48 0.38 -12.73
N LYS A 76 -20.22 0.87 -12.69
CA LYS A 76 -19.18 0.25 -11.84
C LYS A 76 -19.36 0.49 -10.34
N LEU A 77 -20.14 1.48 -9.93
CA LEU A 77 -20.52 1.66 -8.53
C LEU A 77 -21.70 0.76 -8.13
N LYS A 78 -22.49 0.29 -9.10
CA LYS A 78 -23.68 -0.56 -8.88
C LYS A 78 -23.36 -2.06 -8.80
N ALA A 79 -22.10 -2.47 -8.92
CA ALA A 79 -21.68 -3.85 -8.74
C ALA A 79 -20.49 -3.93 -7.76
N PRO A 80 -20.46 -4.95 -6.88
CA PRO A 80 -20.32 -6.31 -7.36
C PRO A 80 -21.49 -7.24 -7.03
N ALA A 81 -21.96 -7.97 -8.04
CA ALA A 81 -22.39 -9.35 -7.83
C ALA A 81 -21.14 -10.17 -7.45
N GLU A 82 -21.30 -11.08 -6.48
CA GLU A 82 -20.29 -12.01 -6.01
C GLU A 82 -19.70 -12.79 -7.18
N THR A 83 -18.53 -12.37 -7.63
CA THR A 83 -17.65 -13.19 -8.45
C THR A 83 -16.56 -13.65 -7.50
N THR A 84 -16.61 -14.93 -7.13
CA THR A 84 -15.54 -15.65 -6.45
C THR A 84 -14.35 -15.77 -7.38
N SER A 85 -13.66 -14.65 -7.64
CA SER A 85 -12.39 -14.67 -8.34
C SER A 85 -11.35 -15.23 -7.39
N ALA A 86 -10.99 -16.49 -7.61
CA ALA A 86 -9.87 -17.17 -6.96
C ALA A 86 -8.49 -16.57 -7.38
N CYS A 87 -8.47 -15.52 -8.21
CA CYS A 87 -7.27 -14.80 -8.63
C CYS A 87 -7.12 -13.50 -7.84
N GLY A 88 -6.87 -13.62 -6.53
CA GLY A 88 -6.47 -12.51 -5.65
C GLY A 88 -5.02 -12.64 -5.23
N CYS A 89 -4.32 -11.54 -4.99
CA CYS A 89 -3.05 -11.60 -4.28
C CYS A 89 -3.32 -12.21 -2.88
N PRO A 90 -2.56 -13.23 -2.42
CA PRO A 90 -2.72 -13.83 -1.08
C PRO A 90 -2.85 -12.80 0.06
N SER A 91 -2.14 -11.67 -0.06
CA SER A 91 -2.19 -10.56 0.90
C SER A 91 -3.50 -9.76 0.96
N SER A 92 -4.42 -9.96 0.02
CA SER A 92 -5.72 -9.25 -0.05
C SER A 92 -6.92 -10.18 0.09
N HIS A 93 -6.71 -11.46 0.43
CA HIS A 93 -7.84 -12.36 0.70
C HIS A 93 -8.57 -11.94 1.97
N THR A 94 -9.88 -11.72 1.84
CA THR A 94 -10.79 -11.58 2.98
C THR A 94 -10.85 -12.91 3.73
N ARG A 95 -10.77 -12.85 5.06
CA ARG A 95 -10.95 -14.01 5.94
C ARG A 95 -11.58 -13.60 7.27
N VAL A 96 -12.22 -14.55 7.92
CA VAL A 96 -12.65 -14.46 9.33
C VAL A 96 -11.69 -15.32 10.15
N ILE A 97 -11.20 -14.77 11.27
CA ILE A 97 -10.37 -15.53 12.23
C ILE A 97 -11.28 -15.89 13.40
N GLU A 98 -11.71 -17.13 13.46
CA GLU A 98 -12.47 -17.66 14.59
C GLU A 98 -11.53 -17.90 15.77
N ARG A 99 -11.91 -17.38 16.95
CA ARG A 99 -11.16 -17.57 18.20
C ARG A 99 -12.11 -18.15 19.24
N VAL A 100 -11.60 -19.12 19.99
CA VAL A 100 -12.26 -19.57 21.21
C VAL A 100 -11.97 -18.52 22.28
N GLU A 101 -13.01 -17.96 22.90
CA GLU A 101 -12.83 -17.06 24.04
C GLU A 101 -12.17 -17.83 25.18
N GLU A 102 -10.95 -17.43 25.55
CA GLU A 102 -10.27 -17.96 26.73
C GLU A 102 -10.84 -17.30 27.99
N ALA A 103 -10.87 -18.04 29.10
CA ALA A 103 -11.27 -17.48 30.38
C ALA A 103 -10.42 -16.24 30.71
N PRO A 104 -11.01 -15.14 31.19
CA PRO A 104 -10.29 -13.91 31.44
C PRO A 104 -9.19 -14.15 32.47
N VAL A 105 -7.94 -14.21 32.00
CA VAL A 105 -6.78 -14.21 32.89
C VAL A 105 -6.62 -12.78 33.40
N ALA A 106 -6.73 -12.57 34.70
CA ALA A 106 -6.63 -11.26 35.33
C ALA A 106 -5.26 -10.61 35.06
N HIS A 107 -5.16 -9.89 33.95
CA HIS A 107 -4.01 -9.07 33.60
C HIS A 107 -4.38 -7.61 33.85
N GLY A 108 -3.60 -6.94 34.70
CA GLY A 108 -3.70 -5.49 34.86
C GLY A 108 -3.40 -4.76 33.54
N SER A 109 -3.78 -3.49 33.46
CA SER A 109 -3.42 -2.62 32.33
C SER A 109 -1.90 -2.62 32.13
N GLN A 110 -1.45 -2.89 30.90
CA GLN A 110 -0.04 -2.87 30.55
C GLN A 110 0.39 -1.45 30.18
N PRO A 111 1.47 -0.90 30.76
CA PRO A 111 1.96 0.42 30.37
C PRO A 111 2.54 0.38 28.95
N SER A 112 2.35 1.48 28.21
CA SER A 112 3.01 1.67 26.91
C SER A 112 4.53 1.56 27.04
N ARG A 113 5.16 0.90 26.07
CA ARG A 113 6.62 0.79 25.97
C ARG A 113 7.23 1.79 25.00
N LEU A 114 6.40 2.60 24.34
CA LEU A 114 6.84 3.61 23.38
C LEU A 114 7.68 4.69 24.05
N ARG A 115 8.78 5.09 23.40
CA ARG A 115 9.73 6.07 23.94
C ARG A 115 9.94 7.30 23.05
N GLN A 116 9.29 7.34 21.90
CA GLN A 116 9.37 8.46 20.96
C GLN A 116 8.02 8.82 20.35
N TRP A 117 8.00 9.98 19.72
CA TRP A 117 7.02 10.37 18.71
C TRP A 117 7.68 11.36 17.74
N PRO A 118 7.35 11.37 16.44
CA PRO A 118 6.45 10.45 15.72
C PRO A 118 7.07 9.06 15.53
N ILE A 119 6.27 8.11 15.03
CA ILE A 119 6.69 6.72 14.79
C ILE A 119 6.68 6.30 13.31
N GLN A 120 6.00 7.06 12.46
CA GLN A 120 5.93 6.77 11.01
C GLN A 120 7.26 7.12 10.34
N LEU A 121 7.83 6.21 9.56
CA LEU A 121 9.11 6.43 8.87
C LEU A 121 9.06 7.69 8.00
N HIS A 122 7.91 7.97 7.38
CA HIS A 122 7.69 9.20 6.63
C HIS A 122 7.91 10.48 7.47
N LEU A 123 7.61 10.46 8.76
CA LEU A 123 7.60 11.63 9.65
C LEU A 123 8.81 11.73 10.57
N VAL A 124 9.47 10.62 10.91
CA VAL A 124 10.62 10.66 11.84
C VAL A 124 11.76 11.51 11.28
N ASN A 125 12.45 12.25 12.14
CA ASN A 125 13.70 12.93 11.78
C ASN A 125 14.85 11.92 11.91
N PRO A 126 15.65 11.65 10.85
CA PRO A 126 16.77 10.72 10.91
C PRO A 126 17.85 11.04 11.95
N ALA A 127 17.98 12.32 12.33
CA ALA A 127 18.93 12.79 13.33
C ALA A 127 18.33 12.90 14.74
N ALA A 128 17.13 12.36 14.97
CA ALA A 128 16.48 12.46 16.28
C ALA A 128 17.27 11.70 17.36
N PRO A 129 17.36 12.24 18.59
CA PRO A 129 18.24 11.73 19.63
C PRO A 129 17.89 10.31 20.11
N TYR A 130 16.64 9.87 19.92
CA TYR A 130 16.21 8.52 20.29
C TYR A 130 16.76 7.42 19.36
N PHE A 131 17.40 7.75 18.23
CA PHE A 131 18.10 6.79 17.39
C PHE A 131 19.56 6.57 17.79
N LYS A 132 20.14 7.44 18.62
CA LYS A 132 21.52 7.32 19.08
C LYS A 132 21.69 6.07 19.96
N ASP A 133 22.66 5.22 19.64
CA ASP A 133 22.98 3.97 20.37
C ASP A 133 21.77 3.02 20.58
N ALA A 134 20.79 3.11 19.69
CA ALA A 134 19.49 2.48 19.84
C ALA A 134 19.43 1.07 19.24
N ASN A 135 18.50 0.28 19.74
CA ASN A 135 17.97 -0.87 19.01
C ASN A 135 16.81 -0.35 18.15
N LEU A 136 16.87 -0.51 16.83
CA LEU A 136 15.79 -0.10 15.93
C LEU A 136 14.78 -1.24 15.75
N LEU A 137 13.50 -0.90 15.71
CA LEU A 137 12.40 -1.72 15.24
C LEU A 137 11.86 -1.07 13.97
N LEU A 138 12.10 -1.69 12.81
CA LEU A 138 11.45 -1.33 11.56
C LEU A 138 10.21 -2.22 11.40
N CYS A 139 9.01 -1.64 11.53
CA CYS A 139 7.77 -2.41 11.69
C CYS A 139 6.75 -2.13 10.59
N ALA A 140 6.13 -3.19 10.07
CA ALA A 140 4.92 -3.07 9.26
C ALA A 140 3.69 -2.79 10.13
N ASP A 141 2.72 -2.02 9.62
CA ASP A 141 1.55 -1.57 10.37
C ASP A 141 0.75 -2.70 11.01
N CYS A 142 0.45 -3.74 10.22
CA CYS A 142 -0.40 -4.84 10.64
C CYS A 142 0.18 -5.65 11.81
N VAL A 143 1.50 -5.62 12.03
CA VAL A 143 2.14 -6.32 13.15
C VAL A 143 1.63 -5.79 14.48
N MET A 144 1.37 -4.48 14.58
CA MET A 144 0.89 -3.86 15.82
C MET A 144 -0.49 -4.36 16.23
N ALA A 145 -1.35 -4.67 15.26
CA ALA A 145 -2.69 -5.17 15.50
C ALA A 145 -2.74 -6.69 15.62
N ALA A 146 -1.88 -7.41 14.89
CA ALA A 146 -1.89 -8.87 14.86
C ALA A 146 -1.17 -9.50 16.06
N TYR A 147 -0.06 -8.90 16.53
CA TYR A 147 0.76 -9.50 17.56
C TYR A 147 0.39 -8.99 18.95
N GLY A 148 -0.29 -9.83 19.75
CA GLY A 148 -0.79 -9.42 21.08
C GLY A 148 0.29 -8.89 22.02
N ASP A 149 1.49 -9.48 22.00
CA ASP A 149 2.63 -9.06 22.83
C ASP A 149 3.48 -7.93 22.23
N PHE A 150 2.97 -7.20 21.23
CA PHE A 150 3.72 -6.21 20.46
C PHE A 150 4.52 -5.22 21.33
N GLN A 151 3.87 -4.60 22.33
CA GLN A 151 4.52 -3.62 23.19
C GLN A 151 5.67 -4.23 23.99
N GLU A 152 5.46 -5.40 24.59
CA GLU A 152 6.43 -6.01 25.49
C GLU A 152 7.58 -6.69 24.75
N LYS A 153 7.29 -7.38 23.63
CA LYS A 153 8.27 -8.20 22.91
C LYS A 153 8.93 -7.51 21.72
N LEU A 154 8.30 -6.49 21.12
CA LEU A 154 8.87 -5.75 20.00
C LEU A 154 9.25 -4.31 20.34
N VAL A 155 8.39 -3.54 21.03
CA VAL A 155 8.65 -2.11 21.27
C VAL A 155 9.62 -1.86 22.43
N LYS A 156 9.53 -2.66 23.51
CA LYS A 156 10.34 -2.47 24.71
C LYS A 156 11.83 -2.37 24.39
N ASN A 157 12.46 -1.30 24.88
CA ASN A 157 13.88 -0.98 24.71
C ASN A 157 14.32 -0.74 23.25
N ARG A 158 13.39 -0.41 22.35
CA ARG A 158 13.68 -0.07 20.95
C ARG A 158 13.16 1.31 20.58
N ALA A 159 13.85 1.96 19.66
CA ALA A 159 13.24 2.99 18.84
C ALA A 159 12.47 2.30 17.69
N ILE A 160 11.24 2.69 17.42
CA ILE A 160 10.43 2.24 16.30
C ILE A 160 10.43 3.24 15.12
N ALA A 161 10.41 2.69 13.91
CA ALA A 161 10.02 3.35 12.68
C ALA A 161 9.03 2.44 11.93
N ILE A 162 7.87 2.97 11.56
CA ILE A 162 6.79 2.23 10.91
C ILE A 162 6.82 2.49 9.40
N ALA A 163 6.72 1.44 8.60
CA ALA A 163 6.63 1.53 7.16
C ALA A 163 5.82 0.36 6.58
N CYS A 164 4.92 0.65 5.65
CA CYS A 164 4.11 -0.31 4.93
C CYS A 164 4.33 -0.12 3.41
N PRO A 165 5.19 -0.92 2.76
CA PRO A 165 5.48 -0.76 1.32
C PRO A 165 4.27 -0.85 0.39
N LYS A 166 3.15 -1.40 0.88
CA LYS A 166 1.89 -1.50 0.12
C LYS A 166 1.01 -0.26 0.25
N LEU A 167 1.09 0.47 1.36
CA LEU A 167 0.21 1.61 1.65
C LEU A 167 0.96 2.94 1.51
N ASP A 168 2.25 2.95 1.80
CA ASP A 168 3.06 4.15 1.79
C ASP A 168 3.51 4.53 0.38
N ASN A 169 3.71 5.83 0.16
CA ASN A 169 4.62 6.30 -0.89
C ASN A 169 6.06 6.11 -0.41
N THR A 170 6.70 5.04 -0.87
CA THR A 170 8.05 4.65 -0.42
C THR A 170 9.19 5.44 -1.07
N GLN A 171 8.89 6.43 -1.92
CA GLN A 171 9.92 7.29 -2.51
C GLN A 171 10.73 7.95 -1.38
N GLY A 172 12.05 7.78 -1.41
CA GLY A 172 12.95 8.35 -0.39
C GLY A 172 13.14 7.49 0.87
N TYR A 173 12.46 6.34 1.00
CA TYR A 173 12.55 5.53 2.23
C TYR A 173 13.92 4.87 2.38
N VAL A 174 14.55 4.46 1.29
CA VAL A 174 15.90 3.87 1.31
C VAL A 174 16.89 4.91 1.82
N GLU A 175 16.85 6.11 1.27
CA GLU A 175 17.72 7.24 1.64
C GLU A 175 17.50 7.63 3.10
N LYS A 176 16.24 7.69 3.54
CA LYS A 176 15.91 8.06 4.92
C LYS A 176 16.36 7.01 5.93
N LEU A 177 16.17 5.72 5.63
CA LEU A 177 16.70 4.63 6.44
C LEU A 177 18.24 4.65 6.44
N ALA A 178 18.87 4.89 5.30
CA ALA A 178 20.32 5.01 5.20
C ALA A 178 20.84 6.17 6.04
N GLN A 179 20.13 7.31 6.09
CA GLN A 179 20.44 8.42 6.99
C GLN A 179 20.28 8.04 8.46
N ILE A 180 19.21 7.34 8.85
CA ILE A 180 19.07 6.84 10.23
C ILE A 180 20.24 5.93 10.60
N ILE A 181 20.64 5.03 9.70
CA ILE A 181 21.75 4.09 9.93
C ILE A 181 23.11 4.83 9.95
N SER A 182 23.33 5.79 9.06
CA SER A 182 24.63 6.46 8.90
C SER A 182 24.90 7.46 10.03
N HIS A 183 23.90 8.25 10.40
CA HIS A 183 24.03 9.30 11.44
C HIS A 183 24.06 8.74 12.86
N ASN A 184 23.71 7.47 13.06
CA ASN A 184 23.57 6.88 14.38
C ASN A 184 24.35 5.55 14.46
N ASP A 185 24.73 5.15 15.67
CA ASP A 185 25.38 3.88 15.93
C ASP A 185 24.35 2.87 16.45
N LEU A 186 23.49 2.41 15.53
CA LEU A 186 22.46 1.43 15.86
C LEU A 186 23.10 0.10 16.31
N LYS A 187 22.63 -0.43 17.44
CA LYS A 187 23.14 -1.69 18.01
C LYS A 187 22.56 -2.91 17.31
N THR A 188 21.27 -2.86 17.00
CA THR A 188 20.53 -3.92 16.28
C THR A 188 19.39 -3.31 15.49
N ILE A 189 18.98 -3.99 14.42
CA ILE A 189 17.74 -3.69 13.70
C ILE A 189 16.85 -4.94 13.76
N VAL A 190 15.65 -4.80 14.28
CA VAL A 190 14.61 -5.82 14.20
C VAL A 190 13.59 -5.41 13.16
N VAL A 191 13.32 -6.30 12.22
CA VAL A 191 12.25 -6.13 11.24
C VAL A 191 11.03 -6.89 11.73
N GLY A 192 10.00 -6.16 12.16
CA GLY A 192 8.69 -6.74 12.46
C GLY A 192 7.83 -6.72 11.21
N ARG A 193 7.53 -7.89 10.63
CA ARG A 193 6.73 -7.97 9.40
C ARG A 193 5.70 -9.08 9.46
N MET A 194 4.63 -8.96 8.69
CA MET A 194 3.70 -10.06 8.51
C MET A 194 4.27 -11.13 7.55
N GLU A 195 3.75 -12.35 7.63
CA GLU A 195 4.12 -13.44 6.71
C GLU A 195 3.67 -13.22 5.26
N VAL A 196 2.75 -12.28 5.04
CA VAL A 196 2.18 -12.01 3.73
C VAL A 196 3.19 -11.34 2.78
N PRO A 197 3.12 -11.60 1.47
CA PRO A 197 4.15 -11.14 0.53
C PRO A 197 4.28 -9.62 0.45
N CYS A 198 3.21 -8.84 0.67
CA CYS A 198 3.29 -7.37 0.67
C CYS A 198 4.24 -6.81 1.73
N CYS A 199 4.48 -7.54 2.83
CA CYS A 199 5.40 -7.11 3.88
C CYS A 199 6.87 -7.44 3.56
N GLY A 200 7.16 -8.26 2.56
CA GLY A 200 8.54 -8.58 2.15
C GLY A 200 9.31 -7.36 1.62
N GLY A 201 8.61 -6.35 1.11
CA GLY A 201 9.21 -5.11 0.62
C GLY A 201 9.99 -4.34 1.70
N ILE A 202 9.61 -4.47 2.97
CA ILE A 202 10.27 -3.75 4.07
C ILE A 202 11.72 -4.23 4.27
N SER A 203 11.95 -5.54 4.14
CA SER A 203 13.27 -6.15 4.20
C SER A 203 14.14 -5.73 3.02
N VAL A 204 13.54 -5.60 1.83
CA VAL A 204 14.23 -5.10 0.62
C VAL A 204 14.66 -3.65 0.79
N LEU A 205 13.78 -2.78 1.33
CA LEU A 205 14.10 -1.38 1.62
C LEU A 205 15.27 -1.29 2.62
N LEU A 206 15.21 -2.06 3.71
CA LEU A 206 16.27 -2.09 4.71
C LEU A 206 17.60 -2.57 4.14
N LYS A 207 17.60 -3.64 3.32
CA LYS A 207 18.82 -4.17 2.70
C LYS A 207 19.50 -3.10 1.84
N LYS A 208 18.74 -2.42 0.98
CA LYS A 208 19.26 -1.31 0.16
C LYS A 208 19.78 -0.15 1.01
N ALA A 209 19.11 0.15 2.12
CA ALA A 209 19.53 1.21 3.03
C ALA A 209 20.84 0.89 3.76
N LEU A 210 21.04 -0.37 4.17
CA LEU A 210 22.30 -0.85 4.74
C LEU A 210 23.44 -0.79 3.72
N GLU A 211 23.18 -1.25 2.49
CA GLU A 211 24.14 -1.14 1.37
C GLU A 211 24.52 0.32 1.09
N MET A 212 23.54 1.22 1.05
CA MET A 212 23.76 2.66 0.84
C MET A 212 24.50 3.33 2.00
N ALA A 213 24.23 2.93 3.25
CA ALA A 213 24.88 3.46 4.44
C ALA A 213 26.32 2.95 4.61
N GLY A 214 26.68 1.84 3.98
CA GLY A 214 27.99 1.20 4.13
C GLY A 214 28.31 0.75 5.56
N LYS A 215 27.28 0.52 6.40
CA LYS A 215 27.43 0.04 7.78
C LYS A 215 26.88 -1.37 7.93
N GLU A 216 27.60 -2.20 8.67
CA GLU A 216 27.11 -3.50 9.12
C GLU A 216 26.40 -3.35 10.47
N VAL A 217 25.11 -3.66 10.51
CA VAL A 217 24.31 -3.68 11.74
C VAL A 217 23.62 -5.04 11.84
N PRO A 218 23.65 -5.72 13.00
CA PRO A 218 22.95 -6.99 13.17
C PRO A 218 21.44 -6.85 12.91
N VAL A 219 20.93 -7.63 11.96
CA VAL A 219 19.50 -7.64 11.59
C VAL A 219 18.85 -8.95 12.04
N ARG A 220 17.66 -8.86 12.63
CA ARG A 220 16.79 -10.00 12.90
C ARG A 220 15.39 -9.75 12.38
N GLU A 221 14.80 -10.70 11.66
CA GLU A 221 13.38 -10.63 11.30
C GLU A 221 12.51 -11.33 12.35
N VAL A 222 11.35 -10.76 12.63
CA VAL A 222 10.26 -11.39 13.38
C VAL A 222 9.06 -11.40 12.45
N VAL A 223 8.68 -12.60 12.01
CA VAL A 223 7.59 -12.80 11.07
C VAL A 223 6.33 -13.18 11.85
N ILE A 224 5.30 -12.34 11.75
CA ILE A 224 4.02 -12.56 12.41
C ILE A 224 3.06 -13.20 11.41
N SER A 225 2.49 -14.34 11.79
CA SER A 225 1.44 -14.99 11.03
C SER A 225 0.19 -14.15 10.99
N VAL A 226 -0.69 -14.49 10.07
CA VAL A 226 -1.99 -13.87 9.95
C VAL A 226 -2.93 -14.17 11.11
N GLU A 227 -2.65 -15.24 11.86
CA GLU A 227 -3.35 -15.55 13.10
C GLU A 227 -2.78 -14.80 14.32
N GLY A 228 -1.61 -14.17 14.18
CA GLY A 228 -0.94 -13.39 15.24
C GLY A 228 0.17 -14.12 15.99
N SER A 229 0.55 -15.33 15.55
CA SER A 229 1.67 -16.10 16.11
C SER A 229 3.01 -15.70 15.50
N VAL A 230 4.11 -15.89 16.22
CA VAL A 230 5.47 -15.69 15.68
C VAL A 230 5.92 -16.95 14.95
N LYS A 231 6.47 -16.79 13.74
CA LYS A 231 7.11 -17.87 12.95
C LYS A 231 8.62 -17.92 13.15
#